data_AF-E1STE3-F1
#
_entry.id   AF-E1STE3-F1
#
_cell.length_a   1.000
_cell.length_b   1.000
_cell.length_c   1.000
_cell.angle_alpha   90.00
_cell.angle_beta   90.00
_cell.angle_gamma   90.00
#
_symmetry.space_group_name_H-M   'P 1'
#
loop_
_entity.id
_entity.type
_entity.pdbx_description
1 polymer ?
#
loop_
_entity_poly.entity_id
_entity_poly.type
_entity_poly.pdbx_seq_one_letter_code
_entity_poly.pdbx_strand_id
1 'polypeptide(L)'
;MEVFDFHGEEVDECPRCGGLWFERGELDSALSSANNGDDNVQMEQQLYTRLRNYHRDCHACERVLTQQPLLPGHDLEVNACRSCLGVFVDHDCREMIVHSPQLQRDLAELNGDTGVKTWVFQFLSKMPVEFNIKPRTTPWLVYLLILINVAQFGLELAYPNWMQWTYDNLTLRPDQVMAGQQLWSLLTNMFIHGSVAHLLGNMYFLYVVGDNLEDVLGRWRFLAIYLACGLVGGVAQVLSDPGSDIPILGASGAVAGLFGMYLMWFRHASLTFMLWIFQKKLSPAWFFGIWLVINVIGVVQQGEGVAYWAHIGGFISGLVVGIAWRQRIMDANPVLAMLNHPKLQVLR
;
A
#
# COMPACT_ATOMS: atom_id res chain seq x y z
N MET A 1 24.60 18.28 -23.53
CA MET A 1 24.00 17.07 -24.09
C MET A 1 23.65 17.39 -25.54
N GLU A 2 23.43 16.36 -26.36
CA GLU A 2 22.85 16.49 -27.70
C GLU A 2 21.49 15.80 -27.69
N VAL A 3 20.50 16.34 -28.40
CA VAL A 3 19.15 15.75 -28.47
C VAL A 3 19.22 14.50 -29.36
N PHE A 4 18.68 13.39 -28.85
CA PHE A 4 18.66 12.08 -29.49
C PHE A 4 17.24 11.51 -29.43
N ASP A 5 16.72 10.94 -30.53
CA ASP A 5 15.44 10.25 -30.53
C ASP A 5 15.62 8.79 -30.10
N PHE A 6 15.03 8.42 -28.97
CA PHE A 6 15.05 7.06 -28.43
C PHE A 6 13.63 6.50 -28.36
N HIS A 7 13.30 5.62 -29.31
CA HIS A 7 11.98 4.97 -29.42
C HIS A 7 10.80 5.97 -29.44
N GLY A 8 10.99 7.12 -30.10
CA GLY A 8 9.97 8.17 -30.23
C GLY A 8 9.91 9.17 -29.08
N GLU A 9 10.86 9.11 -28.14
CA GLU A 9 11.07 10.12 -27.10
C GLU A 9 12.36 10.91 -27.39
N GLU A 10 12.29 12.24 -27.35
CA GLU A 10 13.48 13.10 -27.45
C GLU A 10 14.20 13.12 -26.11
N VAL A 11 15.43 12.59 -26.06
CA VAL A 11 16.24 12.43 -24.85
C VAL A 11 17.62 13.04 -25.03
N ASP A 12 18.27 13.36 -23.92
CA ASP A 12 19.58 14.01 -23.92
C ASP A 12 20.73 12.98 -23.96
N GLU A 13 21.55 12.97 -25.00
CA GLU A 13 22.75 12.14 -25.08
C GLU A 13 24.00 12.88 -24.60
N CYS A 14 24.81 12.17 -23.80
CA CYS A 14 26.13 12.65 -23.40
C CYS A 14 27.17 12.32 -24.50
N PRO A 15 27.73 13.31 -25.22
CA PRO A 15 28.66 13.07 -26.34
C PRO A 15 30.01 12.48 -25.90
N ARG A 16 30.31 12.47 -24.59
CA ARG A 16 31.57 11.95 -24.05
C ARG A 16 31.54 10.46 -23.74
N CYS A 17 30.38 9.94 -23.34
CA CYS A 17 30.25 8.55 -22.89
C CYS A 17 29.09 7.80 -23.55
N GLY A 18 28.30 8.47 -24.40
CA GLY A 18 27.12 7.89 -25.03
C GLY A 18 26.08 7.42 -23.99
N GLY A 19 25.92 8.10 -22.86
CA GLY A 19 24.82 7.80 -21.92
C GLY A 19 23.59 8.66 -22.23
N LEU A 20 22.38 8.12 -22.03
CA LEU A 20 21.13 8.89 -22.19
C LEU A 20 20.69 9.44 -20.85
N TRP A 21 20.25 10.68 -20.90
CA TRP A 21 19.49 11.31 -19.85
C TRP A 21 18.05 11.37 -20.29
N PHE A 22 17.23 10.63 -19.54
CA PHE A 22 15.80 10.69 -19.63
C PHE A 22 15.34 11.73 -18.61
N GLU A 23 14.68 12.77 -19.10
CA GLU A 23 13.87 13.59 -18.25
C GLU A 23 12.72 12.76 -17.65
N ARG A 24 12.01 13.39 -16.73
CA ARG A 24 11.02 12.76 -15.87
C ARG A 24 9.90 12.07 -16.69
N GLY A 25 9.96 10.74 -16.76
CA GLY A 25 8.94 9.86 -17.37
C GLY A 25 9.20 9.46 -18.83
N GLU A 26 10.26 9.99 -19.45
CA GLU A 26 10.62 9.66 -20.84
C GLU A 26 11.10 8.21 -20.96
N LEU A 27 11.82 7.70 -19.96
CA LEU A 27 12.28 6.31 -19.95
C LEU A 27 11.10 5.32 -19.95
N ASP A 28 10.06 5.59 -19.16
CA ASP A 28 8.87 4.74 -19.10
C ASP A 28 8.09 4.77 -20.41
N SER A 29 8.00 5.95 -21.04
CA SER A 29 7.32 6.14 -22.33
C SER A 29 8.06 5.39 -23.45
N ALA A 30 9.38 5.58 -23.54
CA ALA A 30 10.24 4.89 -24.50
C ALA A 30 10.20 3.36 -24.32
N LEU A 31 10.11 2.88 -23.08
CA LEU A 31 9.97 1.45 -22.80
C LEU A 31 8.60 0.90 -23.18
N SER A 32 7.54 1.71 -23.10
CA SER A 32 6.19 1.31 -23.49
C SER A 32 5.98 1.28 -25.01
N SER A 33 6.73 2.09 -25.76
CA SER A 33 6.72 2.15 -27.23
C SER A 33 7.67 1.14 -27.88
N ALA A 34 8.66 0.63 -27.13
CA ALA A 34 9.58 -0.40 -27.59
C ALA A 34 8.84 -1.74 -27.80
N ASN A 35 8.38 -1.96 -29.03
CA ASN A 35 7.85 -3.24 -29.48
C ASN A 35 8.94 -4.04 -30.20
N ASN A 36 9.33 -5.17 -29.64
CA ASN A 36 10.33 -6.04 -30.26
C ASN A 36 10.06 -7.48 -29.84
N GLY A 37 9.09 -8.10 -30.52
CA GLY A 37 8.83 -9.54 -30.51
C GLY A 37 9.98 -10.38 -31.10
N ASP A 38 11.17 -10.26 -30.53
CA ASP A 38 12.35 -11.06 -30.85
C ASP A 38 12.78 -11.86 -29.61
N ASP A 39 12.42 -13.14 -29.58
CA ASP A 39 12.64 -14.07 -28.47
C ASP A 39 14.09 -14.64 -28.41
N ASN A 40 15.03 -14.14 -29.23
CA ASN A 40 16.32 -14.80 -29.48
C ASN A 40 17.58 -14.02 -29.05
N VAL A 41 17.56 -13.34 -27.89
CA VAL A 41 18.79 -12.80 -27.30
C VAL A 41 19.14 -13.57 -26.02
N GLN A 42 20.13 -14.46 -26.11
CA GLN A 42 20.79 -15.01 -24.94
C GLN A 42 21.63 -13.89 -24.30
N MET A 43 21.12 -13.29 -23.23
CA MET A 43 21.91 -12.34 -22.42
C MET A 43 23.09 -13.08 -21.80
N GLU A 44 24.27 -12.87 -22.38
CA GLU A 44 25.50 -13.51 -21.99
C GLU A 44 25.85 -13.17 -20.53
N GLN A 45 26.06 -14.20 -19.72
CA GLN A 45 26.49 -14.18 -18.31
C GLN A 45 27.80 -13.39 -18.03
N GLN A 46 28.44 -12.82 -19.06
CA GLN A 46 29.73 -12.14 -18.98
C GLN A 46 29.64 -10.63 -18.64
N LEU A 47 28.46 -10.01 -18.67
CA LEU A 47 28.32 -8.55 -18.53
C LEU A 47 28.15 -8.05 -17.08
N TYR A 48 27.71 -8.91 -16.15
CA TYR A 48 27.54 -8.58 -14.72
C TYR A 48 28.86 -8.19 -14.02
N THR A 49 30.01 -8.48 -14.62
CA THR A 49 31.34 -8.18 -14.07
C THR A 49 31.82 -6.75 -14.32
N ARG A 50 31.04 -5.89 -15.01
CA ARG A 50 31.48 -4.54 -15.44
C ARG A 50 30.64 -3.35 -14.97
N LEU A 51 29.76 -3.48 -13.99
CA LEU A 51 29.09 -2.31 -13.42
C LEU A 51 30.07 -1.54 -12.52
N ARG A 52 30.76 -0.54 -13.11
CA ARG A 52 31.69 0.35 -12.41
C ARG A 52 30.93 1.44 -11.65
N ASN A 53 31.34 1.68 -10.41
CA ASN A 53 30.92 2.85 -9.64
C ASN A 53 31.41 4.14 -10.30
N TYR A 54 30.50 4.91 -10.88
CA TYR A 54 30.76 6.30 -11.25
C TYR A 54 29.78 7.20 -10.48
N HIS A 55 30.32 8.01 -9.56
CA HIS A 55 29.57 9.14 -9.01
C HIS A 55 29.47 10.20 -10.11
N ARG A 56 28.26 10.37 -10.66
CA ARG A 56 27.91 11.44 -11.61
C ARG A 56 26.88 12.36 -10.97
N ASP A 57 26.94 13.64 -11.31
CA ASP A 57 25.95 14.62 -10.90
C ASP A 57 24.79 14.69 -11.91
N CYS A 58 23.56 14.92 -11.46
CA CYS A 58 22.41 15.18 -12.35
C CYS A 58 22.71 16.39 -13.19
N HIS A 59 22.49 16.27 -14.49
CA HIS A 59 22.66 17.40 -15.39
C HIS A 59 21.73 18.58 -15.04
N ALA A 60 20.51 18.29 -14.61
CA ALA A 60 19.51 19.31 -14.29
C ALA A 60 19.59 19.85 -12.84
N CYS A 61 20.08 19.07 -11.88
CA CYS A 61 20.00 19.34 -10.44
C CYS A 61 21.37 19.54 -9.77
N GLU A 62 22.46 19.20 -10.48
CA GLU A 62 23.85 19.17 -9.99
C GLU A 62 24.07 18.35 -8.69
N ARG A 63 23.11 17.49 -8.32
CA ARG A 63 23.26 16.56 -7.18
C ARG A 63 23.73 15.21 -7.64
N VAL A 64 24.48 14.54 -6.79
CA VAL A 64 24.95 13.16 -7.00
C VAL A 64 23.77 12.23 -7.30
N LEU A 65 23.86 11.53 -8.43
CA LEU A 65 22.93 10.48 -8.82
C LEU A 65 23.06 9.29 -7.88
N THR A 66 21.94 8.67 -7.53
CA THR A 66 21.92 7.45 -6.75
C THR A 66 21.60 6.27 -7.63
N GLN A 67 22.40 5.21 -7.52
CA GLN A 67 22.15 3.94 -8.20
C GLN A 67 20.97 3.24 -7.53
N GLN A 68 20.01 2.80 -8.33
CA GLN A 68 18.83 2.08 -7.86
C GLN A 68 18.35 1.11 -8.94
N PRO A 69 17.71 -0.01 -8.57
CA PRO A 69 17.12 -0.91 -9.57
C PRO A 69 16.01 -0.20 -10.36
N LEU A 70 15.97 -0.43 -11.68
CA LEU A 70 14.99 0.16 -12.59
C LEU A 70 13.56 -0.30 -12.24
N LEU A 71 13.40 -1.58 -11.92
CA LEU A 71 12.17 -2.17 -11.42
C LEU A 71 12.43 -3.00 -10.15
N PRO A 72 11.41 -3.22 -9.30
CA PRO A 72 11.56 -4.04 -8.10
C PRO A 72 11.98 -5.48 -8.46
N GLY A 73 13.07 -5.97 -7.87
CA GLY A 73 13.53 -7.35 -8.08
C GLY A 73 14.35 -7.60 -9.34
N HIS A 74 14.76 -6.54 -10.05
CA HIS A 74 15.66 -6.62 -11.19
C HIS A 74 17.10 -6.29 -10.81
N ASP A 75 18.03 -7.00 -11.42
CA ASP A 75 19.48 -6.74 -11.31
C ASP A 75 19.93 -5.54 -12.16
N LEU A 76 19.00 -4.95 -12.92
CA LEU A 76 19.28 -3.83 -13.80
C LEU A 76 19.17 -2.51 -13.03
N GLU A 77 20.32 -1.91 -12.75
CA GLU A 77 20.43 -0.67 -11.99
C GLU A 77 20.57 0.55 -12.92
N VAL A 78 19.91 1.64 -12.54
CA VAL A 78 19.97 2.93 -13.22
C VAL A 78 20.36 4.04 -12.25
N ASN A 79 20.95 5.10 -12.77
CA ASN A 79 21.39 6.25 -11.98
C ASN A 79 20.29 7.31 -11.96
N ALA A 80 19.67 7.57 -10.81
CA ALA A 80 18.57 8.53 -10.71
C ALA A 80 18.88 9.71 -9.77
N CYS A 81 18.50 10.93 -10.14
CA CYS A 81 18.57 12.07 -9.19
C CYS A 81 17.34 12.06 -8.30
N ARG A 82 17.54 12.07 -6.99
CA ARG A 82 16.45 12.18 -6.01
C ARG A 82 15.75 13.55 -5.98
N SER A 83 16.29 14.55 -6.69
CA SER A 83 15.75 15.91 -6.78
C SER A 83 15.03 16.21 -8.09
N CYS A 84 15.70 15.99 -9.24
CA CYS A 84 15.13 16.21 -10.59
C CYS A 84 14.30 14.99 -11.06
N LEU A 85 14.52 13.81 -10.48
CA LEU A 85 13.91 12.53 -10.87
C LEU A 85 14.17 12.12 -12.33
N GLY A 86 15.16 12.75 -12.96
CA GLY A 86 15.71 12.27 -14.22
C GLY A 86 16.56 11.03 -13.99
N VAL A 87 16.57 10.18 -15.00
CA VAL A 87 17.25 8.90 -15.00
C VAL A 87 18.35 8.96 -16.04
N PHE A 88 19.56 8.66 -15.60
CA PHE A 88 20.70 8.48 -16.48
C PHE A 88 20.91 6.99 -16.72
N VAL A 89 20.88 6.60 -17.98
CA VAL A 89 21.18 5.26 -18.45
C VAL A 89 22.51 5.31 -19.18
N ASP A 90 23.51 4.59 -18.65
CA ASP A 90 24.81 4.45 -19.31
C ASP A 90 24.65 3.72 -20.65
N HIS A 91 25.53 4.03 -21.61
CA HIS A 91 25.55 3.44 -22.96
C HIS A 91 25.36 1.91 -22.94
N ASP A 92 26.12 1.24 -22.08
CA ASP A 92 26.17 -0.21 -21.98
C ASP A 92 24.88 -0.82 -21.41
N CYS A 93 24.09 -0.04 -20.66
CA CYS A 93 22.79 -0.47 -20.12
C CYS A 93 21.63 -0.22 -21.09
N ARG A 94 21.81 0.59 -22.14
CA ARG A 94 20.73 0.95 -23.08
C ARG A 94 20.12 -0.26 -23.76
N GLU A 95 20.95 -1.10 -24.39
CA GLU A 95 20.46 -2.29 -25.10
C GLU A 95 19.87 -3.32 -24.12
N MET A 96 20.41 -3.41 -22.90
CA MET A 96 19.89 -4.30 -21.86
C MET A 96 18.47 -3.91 -21.43
N ILE A 97 18.18 -2.62 -21.33
CA ILE A 97 16.86 -2.11 -20.97
C ILE A 97 15.85 -2.40 -22.08
N VAL A 98 16.18 -2.06 -23.32
CA VAL A 98 15.27 -2.22 -24.47
C VAL A 98 14.97 -3.68 -24.77
N HIS A 99 15.94 -4.56 -24.60
CA HIS A 99 15.83 -5.98 -24.96
C HIS A 99 15.59 -6.91 -23.78
N SER A 100 15.36 -6.40 -22.55
CA SER A 100 15.05 -7.25 -21.41
C SER A 100 13.62 -7.81 -21.53
N PRO A 101 13.44 -9.11 -21.83
CA PRO A 101 12.11 -9.69 -21.97
C PRO A 101 11.38 -9.77 -20.63
N GLN A 102 12.12 -9.69 -19.52
CA GLN A 102 11.56 -9.66 -18.16
C GLN A 102 11.05 -8.26 -17.81
N LEU A 103 11.76 -7.19 -18.19
CA LEU A 103 11.32 -5.81 -18.01
C LEU A 103 10.03 -5.52 -18.79
N GLN A 104 9.95 -5.97 -20.05
CA GLN A 104 8.77 -5.80 -20.88
C GLN A 104 7.54 -6.55 -20.34
N ARG A 105 7.74 -7.77 -19.82
CA ARG A 105 6.66 -8.55 -19.19
C ARG A 105 6.13 -7.87 -17.93
N ASP A 106 6.99 -7.30 -17.10
CA ASP A 106 6.57 -6.64 -15.86
C ASP A 106 5.86 -5.31 -16.15
N LEU A 107 6.32 -4.54 -17.15
CA LEU A 107 5.61 -3.36 -17.64
C LEU A 107 4.24 -3.72 -18.23
N ALA A 108 4.15 -4.84 -18.96
CA ALA A 108 2.89 -5.36 -19.46
C ALA A 108 1.97 -5.87 -18.33
N GLU A 109 2.50 -6.46 -17.25
CA GLU A 109 1.71 -6.88 -16.08
C GLU A 109 1.16 -5.67 -15.31
N LEU A 110 1.96 -4.62 -15.12
CA LEU A 110 1.54 -3.36 -14.48
C LEU A 110 0.43 -2.63 -15.27
N ASN A 111 0.46 -2.76 -16.60
CA ASN A 111 -0.53 -2.16 -17.51
C ASN A 111 -1.68 -3.12 -17.89
N GLY A 112 -1.61 -4.38 -17.48
CA GLY A 112 -2.55 -5.42 -17.91
C GLY A 112 -3.98 -5.23 -17.40
N ASP A 113 -4.90 -6.01 -17.99
CA ASP A 113 -6.27 -6.16 -17.49
C ASP A 113 -6.33 -7.18 -16.36
N THR A 114 -7.29 -6.99 -15.46
CA THR A 114 -7.52 -7.90 -14.34
C THR A 114 -7.99 -9.27 -14.83
N GLY A 115 -7.31 -10.33 -14.39
CA GLY A 115 -7.63 -11.70 -14.79
C GLY A 115 -9.06 -12.14 -14.39
N VAL A 116 -9.60 -13.14 -15.10
CA VAL A 116 -10.96 -13.67 -14.92
C VAL A 116 -11.25 -14.09 -13.47
N LYS A 117 -10.25 -14.63 -12.75
CA LYS A 117 -10.39 -14.99 -11.33
C LYS A 117 -10.69 -13.78 -10.45
N THR A 118 -9.97 -12.69 -10.67
CA THR A 118 -10.19 -11.40 -9.99
C THR A 118 -11.57 -10.87 -10.35
N TRP A 119 -11.96 -10.92 -11.62
CA TRP A 119 -13.29 -10.51 -12.06
C TRP A 119 -14.40 -11.27 -11.33
N VAL A 120 -14.33 -12.62 -11.30
CA VAL A 120 -15.34 -13.47 -10.63
C VAL A 120 -15.40 -13.17 -9.13
N PHE A 121 -14.24 -13.08 -8.47
CA PHE A 121 -14.19 -12.74 -7.05
C PHE A 121 -14.88 -11.41 -6.78
N GLN A 122 -14.51 -10.35 -7.50
CA GLN A 122 -15.09 -9.02 -7.28
C GLN A 122 -16.55 -8.93 -7.70
N PHE A 123 -16.98 -9.71 -8.69
CA PHE A 123 -18.38 -9.78 -9.09
C PHE A 123 -19.25 -10.34 -7.95
N LEU A 124 -18.78 -11.40 -7.29
CA LEU A 124 -19.48 -12.08 -6.21
C LEU A 124 -19.37 -11.33 -4.87
N SER A 125 -18.18 -10.86 -4.51
CA SER A 125 -17.91 -10.26 -3.21
C SER A 125 -18.16 -8.76 -3.17
N LYS A 126 -18.10 -8.08 -4.33
CA LYS A 126 -18.01 -6.62 -4.46
C LYS A 126 -16.80 -5.99 -3.77
N MET A 127 -15.82 -6.80 -3.37
CA MET A 127 -14.67 -6.35 -2.60
C MET A 127 -13.51 -5.87 -3.50
N PRO A 128 -12.76 -4.83 -3.10
CA PRO A 128 -11.68 -4.26 -3.90
C PRO A 128 -10.36 -5.04 -3.83
N VAL A 129 -9.79 -5.35 -4.99
CA VAL A 129 -8.51 -6.08 -5.08
C VAL A 129 -7.39 -5.12 -5.42
N GLU A 130 -6.26 -5.27 -4.73
CA GLU A 130 -5.04 -4.55 -5.05
C GLU A 130 -4.41 -5.05 -6.35
N PHE A 131 -4.02 -4.12 -7.21
CA PHE A 131 -3.60 -4.43 -8.57
C PHE A 131 -2.09 -4.19 -8.79
N ASN A 132 -1.53 -3.09 -8.25
CA ASN A 132 -0.23 -2.59 -8.74
C ASN A 132 0.93 -2.61 -7.74
N ILE A 133 0.72 -3.03 -6.49
CA ILE A 133 1.79 -3.05 -5.49
C ILE A 133 1.76 -4.42 -4.82
N LYS A 134 2.82 -5.20 -5.05
CA LYS A 134 3.02 -6.47 -4.37
C LYS A 134 4.07 -6.28 -3.26
N PRO A 135 3.85 -6.81 -2.06
CA PRO A 135 4.82 -6.73 -0.97
C PRO A 135 6.09 -7.50 -1.32
N ARG A 136 7.26 -6.98 -0.94
CA ARG A 136 8.56 -7.63 -1.18
C ARG A 136 8.85 -8.73 -0.16
N THR A 137 8.38 -8.53 1.06
CA THR A 137 8.55 -9.48 2.16
C THR A 137 7.21 -10.12 2.53
N THR A 138 7.27 -11.35 3.04
CA THR A 138 6.08 -12.03 3.53
C THR A 138 5.55 -11.31 4.78
N PRO A 139 4.27 -10.89 4.80
CA PRO A 139 3.68 -10.12 5.89
C PRO A 139 3.24 -11.02 7.04
N TRP A 140 4.23 -11.52 7.80
CA TRP A 140 4.01 -12.51 8.85
C TRP A 140 3.12 -12.00 9.98
N LEU A 141 3.18 -10.72 10.33
CA LEU A 141 2.35 -10.19 11.40
C LEU A 141 0.91 -9.96 10.96
N VAL A 142 0.68 -9.55 9.72
CA VAL A 142 -0.68 -9.54 9.15
C VAL A 142 -1.29 -10.93 9.23
N TYR A 143 -0.56 -11.97 8.81
CA TYR A 143 -1.04 -13.35 8.89
C TYR A 143 -1.27 -13.81 10.33
N LEU A 144 -0.38 -13.44 11.26
CA LEU A 144 -0.52 -13.76 12.67
C LEU A 144 -1.76 -13.08 13.27
N LEU A 145 -1.99 -11.80 12.99
CA LEU A 145 -3.16 -11.06 13.45
C LEU A 145 -4.45 -11.68 12.88
N ILE A 146 -4.46 -12.04 11.59
CA ILE A 146 -5.59 -12.73 10.98
C ILE A 146 -5.85 -14.07 11.68
N LEU A 147 -4.79 -14.87 11.87
CA LEU A 147 -4.89 -16.17 12.54
C LEU A 147 -5.44 -16.04 13.96
N ILE A 148 -4.96 -15.08 14.75
CA ILE A 148 -5.42 -14.84 16.12
C ILE A 148 -6.92 -14.50 16.11
N ASN A 149 -7.36 -13.59 15.25
CA ASN A 149 -8.76 -13.19 15.14
C ASN A 149 -9.68 -14.33 14.70
N VAL A 150 -9.26 -15.08 13.69
CA VAL A 150 -10.02 -16.24 13.19
C VAL A 150 -10.08 -17.34 14.25
N ALA A 151 -8.99 -17.63 14.95
CA ALA A 151 -8.95 -18.63 16.02
C ALA A 151 -9.85 -18.21 17.19
N GLN A 152 -9.74 -16.95 17.65
CA GLN A 152 -10.58 -16.41 18.71
C GLN A 152 -12.06 -16.50 18.37
N PHE A 153 -12.45 -16.05 17.17
CA PHE A 153 -13.84 -16.13 16.71
C PHE A 153 -14.31 -17.60 16.57
N GLY A 154 -13.44 -18.50 16.13
CA GLY A 154 -13.73 -19.94 16.10
C GLY A 154 -13.99 -20.53 17.50
N LEU A 155 -13.25 -20.09 18.52
CA LEU A 155 -13.51 -20.49 19.91
C LEU A 155 -14.86 -19.96 20.41
N GLU A 156 -15.23 -18.74 20.04
CA GLU A 156 -16.53 -18.14 20.40
C GLU A 156 -17.68 -18.94 19.77
N LEU A 157 -17.55 -19.37 18.51
CA LEU A 157 -18.54 -20.23 17.86
C LEU A 157 -18.62 -21.64 18.47
N ALA A 158 -17.49 -22.20 18.91
CA ALA A 158 -17.44 -23.54 19.45
C ALA A 158 -17.93 -23.63 20.91
N TYR A 159 -17.76 -22.56 21.70
CA TYR A 159 -17.99 -22.58 23.14
C TYR A 159 -18.83 -21.37 23.58
N PRO A 160 -20.16 -21.51 23.79
CA PRO A 160 -21.02 -20.39 24.20
C PRO A 160 -20.61 -19.72 25.52
N ASN A 161 -20.11 -20.50 26.50
CA ASN A 161 -19.60 -19.94 27.75
C ASN A 161 -18.33 -19.09 27.54
N TRP A 162 -17.50 -19.45 26.55
CA TRP A 162 -16.34 -18.66 26.18
C TRP A 162 -16.77 -17.35 25.52
N MET A 163 -17.72 -17.41 24.59
CA MET A 163 -18.29 -16.22 23.96
C MET A 163 -18.88 -15.25 25.00
N GLN A 164 -19.68 -15.74 25.96
CA GLN A 164 -20.21 -14.89 27.02
C GLN A 164 -19.07 -14.25 27.84
N TRP A 165 -18.08 -15.04 28.23
CA TRP A 165 -16.94 -14.54 29.00
C TRP A 165 -16.13 -13.49 28.23
N THR A 166 -15.88 -13.68 26.93
CA THR A 166 -15.12 -12.72 26.11
C THR A 166 -15.91 -11.42 25.93
N TYR A 167 -17.24 -11.50 25.80
CA TYR A 167 -18.10 -10.33 25.71
C TYR A 167 -18.12 -9.53 27.01
N ASP A 168 -18.12 -10.21 28.16
CA ASP A 168 -18.18 -9.55 29.47
C ASP A 168 -16.84 -8.97 29.94
N ASN A 169 -15.71 -9.47 29.41
CA ASN A 169 -14.38 -9.15 29.91
C ASN A 169 -13.42 -8.53 28.88
N LEU A 170 -13.63 -8.75 27.58
CA LEU A 170 -12.68 -8.34 26.54
C LEU A 170 -13.22 -7.28 25.59
N THR A 171 -14.54 -7.04 25.56
CA THR A 171 -15.16 -5.96 24.78
C THR A 171 -15.01 -4.62 25.49
N LEU A 172 -14.92 -3.56 24.71
CA LEU A 172 -14.72 -2.21 25.22
C LEU A 172 -16.08 -1.60 25.59
N ARG A 173 -16.30 -1.33 26.88
CA ARG A 173 -17.48 -0.63 27.37
C ARG A 173 -17.10 0.77 27.89
N PRO A 174 -17.64 1.86 27.31
CA PRO A 174 -17.28 3.21 27.72
C PRO A 174 -17.47 3.51 29.19
N ASP A 175 -18.62 3.17 29.76
CA ASP A 175 -18.94 3.37 31.18
C ASP A 175 -17.90 2.74 32.12
N GLN A 176 -17.48 1.50 31.83
CA GLN A 176 -16.49 0.77 32.63
C GLN A 176 -15.10 1.38 32.53
N VAL A 177 -14.66 1.73 31.31
CA VAL A 177 -13.35 2.38 31.11
C VAL A 177 -13.30 3.73 31.81
N MET A 178 -14.39 4.50 31.74
CA MET A 178 -14.50 5.79 32.44
C MET A 178 -14.50 5.63 33.96
N ALA A 179 -14.99 4.51 34.48
CA ALA A 179 -14.88 4.14 35.89
C ALA A 179 -13.50 3.57 36.28
N GLY A 180 -12.52 3.53 35.37
CA GLY A 180 -11.20 2.97 35.60
C GLY A 180 -11.16 1.43 35.62
N GLN A 181 -12.21 0.78 35.13
CA GLN A 181 -12.36 -0.67 35.08
C GLN A 181 -12.07 -1.20 33.67
N GLN A 182 -11.69 -2.46 33.59
CA GLN A 182 -11.44 -3.18 32.33
C GLN A 182 -10.58 -2.41 31.31
N LEU A 183 -9.54 -1.69 31.75
CA LEU A 183 -8.72 -0.84 30.85
C LEU A 183 -8.01 -1.65 29.74
N TRP A 184 -7.77 -2.94 29.96
CA TRP A 184 -7.25 -3.85 28.93
C TRP A 184 -8.20 -3.98 27.74
N SER A 185 -9.50 -3.74 27.93
CA SER A 185 -10.52 -3.77 26.88
C SER A 185 -10.22 -2.79 25.74
N LEU A 186 -9.51 -1.68 26.00
CA LEU A 186 -9.02 -0.75 24.97
C LEU A 186 -8.12 -1.42 23.93
N LEU A 187 -7.45 -2.52 24.30
CA LEU A 187 -6.65 -3.33 23.39
C LEU A 187 -7.37 -4.62 22.97
N THR A 188 -7.98 -5.34 23.91
CA THR A 188 -8.53 -6.67 23.63
C THR A 188 -9.76 -6.62 22.71
N ASN A 189 -10.52 -5.52 22.71
CA ASN A 189 -11.69 -5.37 21.84
C ASN A 189 -11.36 -5.54 20.35
N MET A 190 -10.13 -5.22 19.93
CA MET A 190 -9.66 -5.37 18.56
C MET A 190 -9.67 -6.82 18.06
N PHE A 191 -9.77 -7.79 18.97
CA PHE A 191 -9.70 -9.22 18.67
C PHE A 191 -11.04 -9.95 18.77
N ILE A 192 -12.11 -9.25 19.14
CA ILE A 192 -13.45 -9.81 19.32
C ILE A 192 -14.35 -9.40 18.16
N HIS A 193 -15.15 -10.32 17.63
CA HIS A 193 -15.99 -10.07 16.45
C HIS A 193 -17.44 -10.53 16.65
N GLY A 194 -18.38 -9.68 16.23
CA GLY A 194 -19.82 -9.87 16.46
C GLY A 194 -20.51 -10.81 15.49
N SER A 195 -19.91 -11.04 14.32
CA SER A 195 -20.49 -11.87 13.27
C SER A 195 -19.44 -12.30 12.25
N VAL A 196 -19.78 -13.30 11.44
CA VAL A 196 -18.92 -13.76 10.34
C VAL A 196 -18.63 -12.63 9.36
N ALA A 197 -19.65 -11.84 8.99
CA ALA A 197 -19.48 -10.70 8.08
C ALA A 197 -18.55 -9.64 8.68
N HIS A 198 -18.66 -9.38 9.99
CA HIS A 198 -17.80 -8.43 10.69
C HIS A 198 -16.34 -8.89 10.71
N LEU A 199 -16.08 -10.17 11.00
CA LEU A 199 -14.74 -10.75 10.94
C LEU A 199 -14.17 -10.70 9.52
N LEU A 200 -14.92 -11.21 8.54
CA LEU A 200 -14.46 -11.28 7.15
C LEU A 200 -14.11 -9.89 6.59
N GLY A 201 -14.94 -8.88 6.87
CA GLY A 201 -14.66 -7.50 6.46
C GLY A 201 -13.33 -6.99 7.04
N ASN A 202 -13.13 -7.12 8.35
CA ASN A 202 -11.89 -6.66 9.00
C ASN A 202 -10.66 -7.40 8.49
N MET A 203 -10.71 -8.73 8.41
CA MET A 203 -9.57 -9.54 7.99
C MET A 203 -9.22 -9.29 6.52
N TYR A 204 -10.23 -9.08 5.68
CA TYR A 204 -10.01 -8.73 4.28
C TYR A 204 -9.27 -7.41 4.14
N PHE A 205 -9.73 -6.35 4.80
CA PHE A 205 -9.08 -5.04 4.69
C PHE A 205 -7.72 -5.00 5.40
N LEU A 206 -7.55 -5.75 6.48
CA LEU A 206 -6.25 -5.96 7.10
C LEU A 206 -5.28 -6.65 6.13
N TYR A 207 -5.75 -7.66 5.38
CA TYR A 207 -4.92 -8.34 4.38
C TYR A 207 -4.55 -7.42 3.20
N VAL A 208 -5.54 -6.72 2.63
CA VAL A 208 -5.36 -5.88 1.42
C VAL A 208 -4.45 -4.68 1.65
N VAL A 209 -4.44 -4.13 2.87
CA VAL A 209 -3.71 -2.88 3.16
C VAL A 209 -2.50 -3.15 4.05
N GLY A 210 -2.59 -4.15 4.92
CA GLY A 210 -1.58 -4.42 5.94
C GLY A 210 -0.29 -5.01 5.39
N ASP A 211 -0.35 -5.76 4.29
CA ASP A 211 0.84 -6.39 3.70
C ASP A 211 1.87 -5.37 3.21
N ASN A 212 1.43 -4.38 2.46
CA ASN A 212 2.27 -3.28 1.97
C ASN A 212 2.76 -2.39 3.12
N LEU A 213 1.93 -2.17 4.13
CA LEU A 213 2.32 -1.40 5.30
C LEU A 213 3.33 -2.14 6.16
N GLU A 214 3.21 -3.46 6.33
CA GLU A 214 4.20 -4.29 7.03
C GLU A 214 5.52 -4.32 6.28
N ASP A 215 5.50 -4.41 4.95
CA ASP A 215 6.70 -4.38 4.10
C ASP A 215 7.47 -3.07 4.26
N VAL A 216 6.76 -1.94 4.25
CA VAL A 216 7.34 -0.60 4.34
C VAL A 216 7.81 -0.24 5.76
N LEU A 217 7.06 -0.64 6.79
CA LEU A 217 7.38 -0.29 8.19
C LEU A 217 8.33 -1.29 8.86
N GLY A 218 8.34 -2.52 8.35
CA GLY A 218 8.83 -3.68 9.07
C GLY A 218 7.88 -4.11 10.19
N ARG A 219 8.01 -5.39 10.55
CA ARG A 219 7.12 -6.14 11.44
C ARG A 219 6.72 -5.38 12.72
N TRP A 220 7.68 -5.07 13.58
CA TRP A 220 7.37 -4.56 14.91
C TRP A 220 6.80 -3.13 14.92
N ARG A 221 7.19 -2.30 13.95
CA ARG A 221 6.62 -0.95 13.80
C ARG A 221 5.19 -1.04 13.29
N PHE A 222 4.92 -1.92 12.33
CA PHE A 222 3.57 -2.21 11.87
C PHE A 222 2.65 -2.61 13.04
N LEU A 223 3.07 -3.59 13.87
CA LEU A 223 2.28 -3.99 15.04
C LEU A 223 2.03 -2.85 16.02
N ALA A 224 3.08 -2.10 16.36
CA ALA A 224 2.95 -0.98 17.30
C ALA A 224 1.97 0.08 16.79
N ILE A 225 2.04 0.42 15.50
CA ILE A 225 1.15 1.41 14.90
C ILE A 225 -0.27 0.87 14.76
N TYR A 226 -0.45 -0.40 14.37
CA TYR A 226 -1.76 -1.05 14.32
C TYR A 226 -2.46 -0.98 15.68
N LEU A 227 -1.77 -1.38 16.75
CA LEU A 227 -2.31 -1.32 18.11
C LEU A 227 -2.56 0.11 18.58
N ALA A 228 -1.67 1.06 18.25
CA ALA A 228 -1.85 2.46 18.61
C ALA A 228 -3.06 3.09 17.91
N CYS A 229 -3.28 2.80 16.63
CA CYS A 229 -4.45 3.28 15.90
C CYS A 229 -5.75 2.73 16.48
N GLY A 230 -5.77 1.43 16.80
CA GLY A 230 -6.92 0.82 17.47
C GLY A 230 -7.19 1.40 18.85
N LEU A 231 -6.15 1.65 19.64
CA LEU A 231 -6.27 2.30 20.95
C LEU A 231 -6.83 3.73 20.83
N VAL A 232 -6.31 4.54 19.91
CA VAL A 232 -6.84 5.90 19.67
C VAL A 232 -8.28 5.85 19.19
N GLY A 233 -8.64 4.88 18.34
CA GLY A 233 -10.04 4.63 17.95
C GLY A 233 -10.91 4.29 19.16
N GLY A 234 -10.51 3.32 19.98
CA GLY A 234 -11.22 2.94 21.20
C GLY A 234 -11.44 4.13 22.13
N VAL A 235 -10.39 4.92 22.39
CA VAL A 235 -10.48 6.15 23.20
C VAL A 235 -11.44 7.17 22.58
N ALA A 236 -11.38 7.40 21.27
CA ALA A 236 -12.28 8.32 20.60
C ALA A 236 -13.75 7.91 20.75
N GLN A 237 -14.05 6.61 20.67
CA GLN A 237 -15.39 6.08 20.90
C GLN A 237 -15.82 6.25 22.35
N VAL A 238 -14.96 5.94 23.33
CA VAL A 238 -15.26 6.12 24.76
C VAL A 238 -15.56 7.59 25.07
N LEU A 239 -14.78 8.52 24.54
CA LEU A 239 -14.99 9.95 24.76
C LEU A 239 -16.24 10.50 24.07
N SER A 240 -16.73 9.83 23.02
CA SER A 240 -17.92 10.25 22.29
C SER A 240 -19.23 9.98 23.04
N ASP A 241 -19.27 8.88 23.81
CA ASP A 241 -20.40 8.53 24.68
C ASP A 241 -19.88 7.84 25.96
N PRO A 242 -19.33 8.62 26.92
CA PRO A 242 -18.66 8.08 28.11
C PRO A 242 -19.56 7.27 29.05
N GLY A 243 -20.88 7.44 28.96
CA GLY A 243 -21.86 6.75 29.79
C GLY A 243 -22.46 5.51 29.14
N SER A 244 -22.07 5.18 27.91
CA SER A 244 -22.61 4.04 27.16
C SER A 244 -22.22 2.71 27.81
N ASP A 245 -23.20 1.82 27.96
CA ASP A 245 -23.00 0.43 28.38
C ASP A 245 -22.92 -0.54 27.18
N ILE A 246 -23.04 -0.01 25.96
CA ILE A 246 -23.02 -0.78 24.71
C ILE A 246 -21.59 -1.24 24.43
N PRO A 247 -21.33 -2.55 24.31
CA PRO A 247 -20.00 -3.08 24.06
C PRO A 247 -19.53 -2.77 22.64
N ILE A 248 -18.29 -2.33 22.53
CA ILE A 248 -17.56 -2.08 21.29
C ILE A 248 -16.56 -3.21 21.09
N LEU A 249 -16.49 -3.72 19.86
CA LEU A 249 -15.62 -4.82 19.48
C LEU A 249 -15.26 -4.73 18.00
N GLY A 250 -14.14 -5.32 17.62
CA GLY A 250 -13.67 -5.45 16.25
C GLY A 250 -12.36 -4.71 15.98
N ALA A 251 -11.60 -5.24 15.04
CA ALA A 251 -10.33 -4.65 14.59
C ALA A 251 -10.47 -3.34 13.81
N SER A 252 -11.70 -2.89 13.54
CA SER A 252 -12.00 -1.88 12.54
C SER A 252 -11.41 -0.51 12.83
N GLY A 253 -11.24 -0.11 14.10
CA GLY A 253 -10.52 1.11 14.46
C GLY A 253 -9.04 1.06 14.08
N ALA A 254 -8.38 -0.09 14.28
CA ALA A 254 -6.99 -0.28 13.88
C ALA A 254 -6.84 -0.32 12.35
N VAL A 255 -7.72 -1.06 11.67
CA VAL A 255 -7.79 -1.13 10.20
C VAL A 255 -8.06 0.25 9.59
N ALA A 256 -8.93 1.05 10.20
CA ALA A 256 -9.16 2.43 9.77
C ALA A 256 -7.88 3.28 9.84
N GLY A 257 -7.05 3.11 10.87
CA GLY A 257 -5.73 3.74 10.92
C GLY A 257 -4.80 3.30 9.80
N LEU A 258 -4.85 2.01 9.41
CA LEU A 258 -4.12 1.54 8.23
C LEU A 258 -4.59 2.25 6.96
N PHE A 259 -5.90 2.48 6.78
CA PHE A 259 -6.42 3.24 5.65
C PHE A 259 -5.88 4.68 5.60
N GLY A 260 -5.83 5.35 6.76
CA GLY A 260 -5.28 6.70 6.87
C GLY A 260 -3.81 6.76 6.44
N MET A 261 -2.99 5.80 6.89
CA MET A 261 -1.59 5.71 6.45
C MET A 261 -1.48 5.37 4.97
N TYR A 262 -2.26 4.40 4.50
CA TYR A 262 -2.21 3.94 3.12
C TYR A 262 -2.57 5.07 2.15
N LEU A 263 -3.52 5.93 2.50
CA LEU A 263 -3.84 7.12 1.73
C LEU A 263 -2.66 8.07 1.54
N MET A 264 -1.78 8.18 2.53
CA MET A 264 -0.62 9.08 2.50
C MET A 264 0.58 8.48 1.76
N TRP A 265 0.79 7.17 1.89
CA TRP A 265 1.98 6.50 1.34
C TRP A 265 1.73 5.78 0.03
N PHE A 266 0.50 5.42 -0.30
CA PHE A 266 0.14 4.68 -1.51
C PHE A 266 -0.95 5.42 -2.30
N ARG A 267 -0.88 6.77 -2.32
CA ARG A 267 -1.88 7.66 -2.92
C ARG A 267 -2.20 7.32 -4.38
N HIS A 268 -1.20 6.82 -5.10
CA HIS A 268 -1.27 6.50 -6.52
C HIS A 268 -1.28 4.99 -6.81
N ALA A 269 -1.39 4.16 -5.78
CA ALA A 269 -1.74 2.76 -5.98
C ALA A 269 -3.09 2.67 -6.70
N SER A 270 -3.35 1.53 -7.34
CA SER A 270 -4.61 1.23 -8.00
C SER A 270 -5.30 0.12 -7.23
N LEU A 271 -6.48 0.43 -6.69
CA LEU A 271 -7.43 -0.57 -6.23
C LEU A 271 -8.46 -0.76 -7.34
N THR A 272 -8.65 -1.99 -7.77
CA THR A 272 -9.71 -2.29 -8.75
C THR A 272 -11.02 -2.46 -8.00
N PHE A 273 -12.09 -1.84 -8.48
CA PHE A 273 -13.44 -1.95 -7.93
C PHE A 273 -14.37 -2.53 -8.98
N MET A 274 -15.34 -3.33 -8.53
CA MET A 274 -16.41 -3.82 -9.38
C MET A 274 -17.61 -2.86 -9.32
N LEU A 275 -17.84 -2.13 -10.42
CA LEU A 275 -19.04 -1.31 -10.61
C LEU A 275 -19.99 -2.05 -11.54
N TRP A 276 -21.04 -2.63 -10.95
CA TRP A 276 -22.00 -3.51 -11.62
C TRP A 276 -21.34 -4.78 -12.21
N ILE A 277 -20.95 -4.75 -13.49
CA ILE A 277 -20.19 -5.82 -14.19
C ILE A 277 -18.80 -5.36 -14.68
N PHE A 278 -18.49 -4.06 -14.54
CA PHE A 278 -17.26 -3.46 -15.04
C PHE A 278 -16.24 -3.27 -13.92
N GLN A 279 -15.00 -3.68 -14.17
CA GLN A 279 -13.88 -3.39 -13.29
C GLN A 279 -13.34 -1.99 -13.59
N LYS A 280 -13.29 -1.13 -12.58
CA LYS A 280 -12.74 0.23 -12.67
C LYS A 280 -11.56 0.34 -11.71
N LYS A 281 -10.40 0.72 -12.24
CA LYS A 281 -9.24 1.12 -11.45
C LYS A 281 -9.56 2.48 -10.81
N LEU A 282 -9.67 2.52 -9.48
CA LEU A 282 -9.86 3.77 -8.74
C LEU A 282 -8.65 3.99 -7.83
N SER A 283 -8.29 5.26 -7.64
CA SER A 283 -7.32 5.59 -6.61
C SER A 283 -7.89 5.25 -5.22
N PRO A 284 -7.09 4.70 -4.30
CA PRO A 284 -7.47 4.44 -2.91
C PRO A 284 -8.12 5.64 -2.21
N ALA A 285 -7.75 6.86 -2.62
CA ALA A 285 -8.35 8.09 -2.14
C ALA A 285 -9.87 8.17 -2.30
N TRP A 286 -10.42 7.67 -3.41
CA TRP A 286 -11.87 7.66 -3.62
C TRP A 286 -12.55 6.68 -2.68
N PHE A 287 -11.99 5.49 -2.54
CA PHE A 287 -12.55 4.47 -1.67
C PHE A 287 -12.54 4.87 -0.20
N PHE A 288 -11.37 5.28 0.30
CA PHE A 288 -11.25 5.71 1.70
C PHE A 288 -11.99 7.02 1.97
N GLY A 289 -12.10 7.91 0.98
CA GLY A 289 -12.93 9.11 1.06
C GLY A 289 -14.43 8.79 1.20
N ILE A 290 -14.95 7.92 0.34
CA ILE A 290 -16.35 7.45 0.41
C ILE A 290 -16.60 6.72 1.74
N TRP A 291 -15.69 5.83 2.14
CA TRP A 291 -15.77 5.11 3.39
C TRP A 291 -15.81 6.07 4.60
N LEU A 292 -14.96 7.11 4.61
CA LEU A 292 -14.97 8.13 5.66
C LEU A 292 -16.30 8.90 5.68
N VAL A 293 -16.83 9.29 4.52
CA VAL A 293 -18.12 9.99 4.41
C VAL A 293 -19.25 9.13 4.99
N ILE A 294 -19.29 7.83 4.67
CA ILE A 294 -20.28 6.90 5.24
C ILE A 294 -20.18 6.86 6.77
N ASN A 295 -18.97 6.85 7.32
CA ASN A 295 -18.76 6.86 8.76
C ASN A 295 -19.24 8.17 9.41
N VAL A 296 -18.97 9.32 8.77
CA VAL A 296 -19.44 10.63 9.25
C VAL A 296 -20.96 10.72 9.18
N ILE A 297 -21.59 10.25 8.11
CA ILE A 297 -23.06 10.16 8.00
C ILE A 297 -23.62 9.29 9.12
N GLY A 298 -22.96 8.16 9.41
CA GLY A 298 -23.32 7.27 10.51
C GLY A 298 -23.31 7.96 11.88
N VAL A 299 -22.29 8.78 12.16
CA VAL A 299 -22.27 9.64 13.37
C VAL A 299 -23.45 10.59 13.40
N VAL A 300 -23.72 11.30 12.29
CA VAL A 300 -24.79 12.31 12.20
C VAL A 300 -26.17 11.68 12.36
N GLN A 301 -26.38 10.49 11.80
CA GLN A 301 -27.63 9.74 11.86
C GLN A 301 -27.79 8.93 13.14
N GLN A 302 -26.80 8.93 14.04
CA GLN A 302 -26.77 8.09 15.24
C GLN A 302 -27.05 6.62 14.92
N GLY A 303 -26.44 6.11 13.84
CA GLY A 303 -26.65 4.72 13.42
C GLY A 303 -26.22 3.75 14.52
N GLU A 304 -27.11 2.82 14.89
CA GLU A 304 -26.82 1.79 15.88
C GLU A 304 -25.96 0.66 15.29
N GLY A 305 -25.20 -0.02 16.16
CA GLY A 305 -24.45 -1.22 15.79
C GLY A 305 -23.09 -0.98 15.10
N VAL A 306 -22.65 0.27 14.95
CA VAL A 306 -21.34 0.60 14.37
C VAL A 306 -20.62 1.66 15.21
N ALA A 307 -19.38 1.37 15.61
CA ALA A 307 -18.53 2.28 16.38
C ALA A 307 -17.88 3.36 15.47
N TYR A 308 -18.69 4.27 14.94
CA TYR A 308 -18.23 5.27 13.97
C TYR A 308 -17.10 6.18 14.49
N TRP A 309 -17.09 6.53 15.78
CA TRP A 309 -16.01 7.33 16.36
C TRP A 309 -14.71 6.53 16.50
N ALA A 310 -14.78 5.22 16.71
CA ALA A 310 -13.60 4.36 16.66
C ALA A 310 -12.96 4.36 15.26
N HIS A 311 -13.78 4.30 14.22
CA HIS A 311 -13.32 4.37 12.84
C HIS A 311 -12.67 5.71 12.51
N ILE A 312 -13.32 6.82 12.89
CA ILE A 312 -12.80 8.17 12.63
C ILE A 312 -11.51 8.42 13.41
N GLY A 313 -11.47 8.09 14.71
CA GLY A 313 -10.28 8.25 15.55
C GLY A 313 -9.10 7.43 15.04
N GLY A 314 -9.35 6.16 14.68
CA GLY A 314 -8.38 5.30 14.02
C GLY A 314 -7.83 5.92 12.75
N PHE A 315 -8.71 6.29 11.81
CA PHE A 315 -8.33 6.90 10.53
C PHE A 315 -7.49 8.18 10.69
N ILE A 316 -7.90 9.08 11.59
CA ILE A 316 -7.15 10.31 11.87
C ILE A 316 -5.75 10.00 12.41
N SER A 317 -5.64 9.05 13.35
CA SER A 317 -4.33 8.66 13.89
C SER A 317 -3.40 8.11 12.80
N GLY A 318 -3.96 7.32 11.88
CA GLY A 318 -3.28 6.83 10.70
C GLY A 318 -2.81 7.95 9.77
N LEU A 319 -3.66 8.95 9.50
CA LEU A 319 -3.28 10.12 8.70
C LEU A 319 -2.13 10.89 9.34
N VAL A 320 -2.17 11.11 10.66
CA VAL A 320 -1.12 11.82 11.39
C VAL A 320 0.22 11.08 11.26
N VAL A 321 0.24 9.76 11.46
CA VAL A 321 1.45 8.94 11.26
C VAL A 321 1.90 9.00 9.80
N GLY A 322 0.96 8.85 8.87
CA GLY A 322 1.20 8.90 7.44
C GLY A 322 1.89 10.20 7.00
N ILE A 323 1.38 11.34 7.46
CA ILE A 323 1.95 12.67 7.19
C ILE A 323 3.32 12.82 7.86
N ALA A 324 3.41 12.52 9.15
CA ALA A 324 4.62 12.74 9.94
C ALA A 324 5.82 11.94 9.43
N TRP A 325 5.60 10.74 8.89
CA TRP A 325 6.67 9.83 8.45
C TRP A 325 6.83 9.77 6.94
N ARG A 326 6.03 10.53 6.17
CA ARG A 326 6.03 10.48 4.71
C ARG A 326 7.43 10.57 4.10
N GLN A 327 8.21 11.58 4.46
CA GLN A 327 9.53 11.79 3.87
C GLN A 327 10.47 10.62 4.17
N ARG A 328 10.51 10.16 5.44
CA ARG A 328 11.34 9.03 5.87
C ARG A 328 10.97 7.75 5.13
N ILE A 329 9.68 7.49 4.96
CA ILE A 329 9.18 6.31 4.24
C ILE A 329 9.58 6.37 2.77
N MET A 330 9.41 7.52 2.11
CA MET A 330 9.79 7.68 0.70
C MET A 330 11.31 7.56 0.50
N ASP A 331 12.12 8.11 1.40
CA ASP A 331 13.58 8.03 1.34
C ASP A 331 14.10 6.59 1.54
N ALA A 332 13.42 5.82 2.39
CA ALA A 332 13.75 4.42 2.67
C ALA A 332 13.21 3.45 1.60
N ASN A 333 12.22 3.86 0.81
CA ASN A 333 11.56 3.03 -0.20
C ASN A 333 11.54 3.72 -1.57
N PRO A 334 12.66 3.70 -2.33
CA PRO A 334 12.80 4.45 -3.58
C PRO A 334 11.74 4.09 -4.64
N VAL A 335 11.33 2.82 -4.70
CA VAL A 335 10.25 2.36 -5.59
C VAL A 335 8.90 2.95 -5.22
N LEU A 336 8.59 3.01 -3.92
CA LEU A 336 7.35 3.65 -3.47
C LEU A 336 7.36 5.16 -3.76
N ALA A 337 8.52 5.81 -3.64
CA ALA A 337 8.69 7.21 -4.00
C ALA A 337 8.46 7.44 -5.50
N MET A 338 8.96 6.54 -6.34
CA MET A 338 8.72 6.55 -7.79
C MET A 338 7.24 6.40 -8.12
N LEU A 339 6.56 5.37 -7.59
CA LEU A 339 5.14 5.12 -7.82
C LEU A 339 4.23 6.28 -7.34
N ASN A 340 4.65 7.03 -6.33
CA ASN A 340 3.85 8.15 -5.83
C ASN A 340 3.95 9.44 -6.65
N HIS A 341 4.58 9.37 -7.80
CA HIS A 341 4.87 10.55 -8.59
C HIS A 341 3.69 10.93 -9.51
N PRO A 342 3.24 12.21 -9.52
CA PRO A 342 2.03 12.62 -10.25
C PRO A 342 2.00 12.36 -11.75
N LYS A 343 3.15 12.07 -12.37
CA LYS A 343 3.31 11.81 -13.81
C LYS A 343 3.40 10.31 -14.16
N LEU A 344 3.63 9.43 -13.18
CA LEU A 344 3.51 7.97 -13.31
C LEU A 344 2.04 7.53 -13.18
N GLN A 345 1.12 8.35 -13.70
CA GLN A 345 -0.24 7.90 -13.91
C GLN A 345 -0.15 6.81 -14.97
N VAL A 346 -0.15 5.55 -14.52
CA VAL A 346 -0.53 4.40 -15.35
C VAL A 346 -1.70 4.89 -16.19
N LEU A 347 -1.53 4.91 -17.52
CA LEU A 347 -2.58 5.31 -18.45
C LEU A 347 -3.86 4.57 -18.03
N ARG A 348 -4.82 5.34 -17.50
CA ARG A 348 -5.96 4.84 -16.74
C ARG A 348 -7.05 4.25 -17.61
#